data_AF-A0A7K2Q689-F1
#
_entry.id   AF-A0A7K2Q689-F1
#
_cell.length_a   1.000
_cell.length_b   1.000
_cell.length_c   1.000
_cell.angle_alpha   90.00
_cell.angle_beta   90.00
_cell.angle_gamma   90.00
#
_symmetry.space_group_name_H-M   'P 1'
#
loop_
_entity.id
_entity.type
_entity.pdbx_description
1 polymer ?
#
loop_
_entity_poly.entity_id
_entity_poly.type
_entity_poly.pdbx_seq_one_letter_code
_entity_poly.pdbx_strand_id
1 'polypeptide(L)'
;LGPEAAAAATARLREARILAGPGEGPDTELEFVHPLIATALYRDIPDALRVALHGQAAAAVVDAGLGSSAAARHLLETHPENDPWVVRTLRAAAAENLRAGAPEAARR
;
A
#
# COMPACT_ATOMS: atom_id res chain seq x y z
N LEU A 1 -6.94 7.83 -11.00
CA LEU A 1 -8.18 8.64 -10.92
C LEU A 1 -7.79 10.07 -10.58
N GLY A 2 -8.50 11.08 -11.07
CA GLY A 2 -8.35 12.43 -10.52
C GLY A 2 -8.90 12.50 -9.08
N PRO A 3 -8.53 13.53 -8.28
CA PRO A 3 -8.97 13.68 -6.89
C PRO A 3 -10.49 13.66 -6.73
N GLU A 4 -11.22 14.31 -7.64
CA GLU A 4 -12.69 14.37 -7.61
C GLU A 4 -13.33 13.00 -7.86
N ALA A 5 -12.82 12.26 -8.85
CA ALA A 5 -13.27 10.90 -9.12
C ALA A 5 -12.96 9.94 -7.97
N ALA A 6 -11.83 10.13 -7.28
CA ALA A 6 -11.49 9.36 -6.08
C ALA A 6 -12.45 9.66 -4.92
N ALA A 7 -12.78 10.93 -4.67
CA ALA A 7 -13.74 11.32 -3.64
C ALA A 7 -15.14 10.73 -3.92
N ALA A 8 -15.62 10.82 -5.16
CA ALA A 8 -16.89 10.23 -5.57
C ALA A 8 -16.94 8.71 -5.39
N ALA A 9 -15.86 8.01 -5.75
CA ALA A 9 -15.76 6.55 -5.55
C ALA A 9 -15.79 6.20 -4.05
N THR A 10 -15.03 6.91 -3.21
CA THR A 10 -15.01 6.72 -1.76
C THR A 10 -16.40 6.93 -1.15
N ALA A 11 -17.12 7.97 -1.56
CA ALA A 11 -18.50 8.21 -1.09
C ALA A 11 -19.43 7.02 -1.40
N ARG A 12 -19.38 6.50 -2.63
CA ARG A 12 -20.20 5.34 -3.03
C ARG A 12 -19.83 4.07 -2.25
N LEU A 13 -18.53 3.85 -2.00
CA LEU A 13 -18.07 2.70 -1.20
C LEU A 13 -18.48 2.80 0.27
N ARG A 14 -18.60 4.02 0.82
CA ARG A 14 -19.13 4.24 2.18
C ARG A 14 -20.63 3.99 2.25
N GLU A 15 -21.39 4.50 1.27
CA GLU A 15 -22.84 4.26 1.15
C GLU A 15 -23.13 2.76 1.05
N ALA A 16 -22.33 2.02 0.27
CA ALA A 16 -22.41 0.58 0.14
C ALA A 16 -21.89 -0.20 1.36
N ARG A 17 -21.47 0.47 2.45
CA ARG A 17 -20.90 -0.14 3.65
C ARG A 17 -19.71 -1.05 3.35
N ILE A 18 -18.84 -0.66 2.42
CA ILE A 18 -17.58 -1.35 2.10
C ILE A 18 -16.43 -0.71 2.87
N LEU A 19 -16.38 0.64 2.89
CA LEU A 19 -15.37 1.42 3.59
C LEU A 19 -15.95 2.19 4.78
N ALA A 20 -15.12 2.38 5.81
CA ALA A 20 -15.29 3.25 6.97
C ALA A 20 -14.06 4.17 7.13
N GLY A 21 -14.13 5.12 8.06
CA GLY A 21 -13.04 6.03 8.40
C GLY A 21 -13.55 7.32 9.06
N PRO A 22 -12.72 8.01 9.86
CA PRO A 22 -13.18 9.06 10.78
C PRO A 22 -13.61 10.40 10.14
N GLY A 23 -13.63 10.55 8.81
CA GLY A 23 -14.00 11.82 8.19
C GLY A 23 -13.90 11.88 6.66
N GLU A 24 -14.19 13.06 6.12
CA GLU A 24 -13.98 13.43 4.72
C GLU A 24 -12.73 14.31 4.64
N GLY A 25 -11.73 13.88 3.88
CA GLY A 25 -10.47 14.61 3.71
C GLY A 25 -9.41 13.76 3.00
N PRO A 26 -8.41 14.38 2.37
CA PRO A 26 -7.37 13.68 1.62
C PRO A 26 -6.49 12.77 2.48
N ASP A 27 -6.35 13.09 3.77
CA ASP A 27 -5.45 12.39 4.71
C ASP A 27 -6.23 11.50 5.70
N THR A 28 -7.50 11.22 5.45
CA THR A 28 -8.28 10.36 6.34
C THR A 28 -7.99 8.89 6.03
N GLU A 29 -7.58 8.14 7.04
CA GLU A 29 -7.37 6.70 6.92
C GLU A 29 -8.69 6.00 6.56
N LEU A 30 -8.67 5.27 5.45
CA LEU A 30 -9.79 4.46 4.99
C LEU A 30 -9.58 3.02 5.44
N GLU A 31 -10.60 2.47 6.07
CA GLU A 31 -10.61 1.09 6.54
C GLU A 31 -11.76 0.33 5.90
N PHE A 32 -11.60 -0.98 5.68
CA PHE A 32 -12.74 -1.82 5.34
C PHE A 32 -13.63 -1.99 6.57
N VAL A 33 -14.95 -1.93 6.40
CA VAL A 33 -15.88 -2.15 7.52
C VAL A 33 -15.71 -3.52 8.16
N HIS A 34 -15.22 -4.50 7.39
CA HIS A 34 -14.97 -5.86 7.83
C HIS A 34 -13.68 -6.40 7.19
N PRO A 35 -12.74 -6.99 7.97
CA PRO A 35 -11.47 -7.47 7.44
C PRO A 35 -11.59 -8.47 6.29
N LEU A 36 -12.66 -9.28 6.27
CA LEU A 36 -12.90 -10.25 5.19
C LEU A 36 -13.13 -9.61 3.82
N ILE A 37 -13.63 -8.36 3.74
CA ILE A 37 -13.81 -7.69 2.45
C ILE A 37 -12.45 -7.44 1.80
N ALA A 38 -11.47 -6.96 2.58
CA ALA A 38 -10.11 -6.75 2.11
C ALA A 38 -9.50 -8.04 1.54
N THR A 39 -9.62 -9.14 2.30
CA THR A 39 -9.11 -10.46 1.89
C THR A 39 -9.82 -10.98 0.65
N ALA A 40 -11.14 -10.82 0.55
CA ALA A 40 -11.92 -11.27 -0.60
C ALA A 40 -11.51 -10.51 -1.87
N LEU A 41 -11.45 -9.18 -1.80
CA LEU A 41 -11.01 -8.34 -2.92
C LEU A 41 -9.57 -8.66 -3.33
N TYR A 42 -8.65 -8.78 -2.37
CA TYR A 42 -7.25 -9.06 -2.66
C TYR A 42 -7.05 -10.39 -3.42
N ARG A 43 -7.88 -11.40 -3.10
CA ARG A 43 -7.87 -12.71 -3.78
C ARG A 43 -8.58 -12.70 -5.13
N ASP A 44 -9.54 -11.81 -5.32
CA ASP A 44 -10.29 -11.68 -6.58
C ASP A 44 -9.49 -10.90 -7.65
N ILE A 45 -8.54 -10.07 -7.23
CA ILE A 45 -7.61 -9.39 -8.15
C ILE A 45 -6.72 -10.44 -8.84
N PRO A 46 -6.69 -10.49 -10.18
CA PRO A 46 -5.78 -11.36 -10.92
C PRO A 46 -4.32 -11.15 -10.52
N ASP A 47 -3.57 -12.23 -10.37
CA ASP A 47 -2.20 -12.20 -9.82
C ASP A 47 -1.28 -11.18 -10.50
N ALA A 48 -1.26 -11.15 -11.84
CA ALA A 48 -0.46 -10.19 -12.61
C ALA A 48 -0.86 -8.73 -12.33
N LEU A 49 -2.16 -8.46 -12.20
CA LEU A 49 -2.66 -7.14 -11.85
C LEU A 49 -2.29 -6.76 -10.41
N ARG A 50 -2.33 -7.71 -9.48
CA ARG A 50 -1.95 -7.50 -8.08
C ARG A 50 -0.48 -7.10 -7.94
N VAL A 51 0.41 -7.79 -8.66
CA VAL A 51 1.84 -7.44 -8.75
C VAL A 51 2.02 -6.02 -9.28
N ALA A 52 1.32 -5.66 -10.36
CA ALA A 52 1.41 -4.32 -10.94
C ALA A 52 0.90 -3.24 -9.98
N LEU A 53 -0.21 -3.49 -9.28
CA LEU A 53 -0.78 -2.57 -8.28
C LEU A 53 0.16 -2.35 -7.10
N HIS A 54 0.88 -3.39 -6.66
CA HIS A 54 1.91 -3.25 -5.63
C HIS A 54 3.09 -2.39 -6.08
N GLY A 55 3.56 -2.55 -7.32
CA GLY A 55 4.59 -1.68 -7.89
C GLY A 55 4.15 -0.21 -7.90
N GLN A 56 2.92 0.06 -8.33
CA GLN A 56 2.34 1.41 -8.32
C GLN A 56 2.18 1.98 -6.91
N ALA A 57 1.73 1.16 -5.96
CA ALA A 57 1.61 1.57 -4.56
C ALA A 57 2.97 1.94 -3.95
N ALA A 58 4.02 1.14 -4.22
CA ALA A 58 5.38 1.45 -3.76
C ALA A 58 5.86 2.80 -4.29
N ALA A 59 5.65 3.08 -5.59
CA ALA A 59 6.01 4.36 -6.19
C ALA A 59 5.23 5.52 -5.56
N ALA A 60 3.91 5.39 -5.42
CA ALA A 60 3.06 6.43 -4.83
C ALA A 60 3.43 6.75 -3.38
N VAL A 61 3.79 5.74 -2.58
CA VAL A 61 4.24 5.91 -1.18
C VAL A 61 5.55 6.69 -1.11
N VAL A 62 6.49 6.41 -2.02
CA VAL A 62 7.76 7.16 -2.11
C VAL A 62 7.52 8.59 -2.57
N ASP A 63 6.68 8.79 -3.59
CA ASP A 63 6.34 10.12 -4.12
C ASP A 63 5.62 10.98 -3.07
N ALA A 64 4.83 10.37 -2.19
CA ALA A 64 4.18 11.01 -1.04
C ALA A 64 5.14 11.28 0.14
N GLY A 65 6.41 10.87 0.06
CA GLY A 65 7.40 11.11 1.11
C GLY A 65 7.23 10.25 2.37
N LEU A 66 6.46 9.17 2.31
CA LEU A 66 6.14 8.31 3.47
C LEU A 66 7.28 7.33 3.84
N GLY A 67 8.37 7.32 3.07
CA GLY A 67 9.62 6.65 3.40
C GLY A 67 9.74 5.20 2.92
N SER A 68 10.97 4.68 3.04
CA SER A 68 11.36 3.37 2.48
C SER A 68 10.66 2.20 3.16
N SER A 69 10.49 2.26 4.49
CA SER A 69 9.80 1.22 5.25
C SER A 69 8.33 1.04 4.84
N ALA A 70 7.62 2.13 4.54
CA ALA A 70 6.25 2.07 4.07
C ALA A 70 6.15 1.46 2.66
N ALA A 71 7.11 1.79 1.77
CA ALA A 71 7.16 1.28 0.41
C ALA A 71 7.58 -0.20 0.36
N ALA A 72 8.44 -0.64 1.28
CA ALA A 72 8.98 -2.01 1.30
C ALA A 72 7.90 -3.08 1.36
N ARG A 73 6.84 -2.87 2.14
CA ARG A 73 5.65 -3.76 2.21
C ARG A 73 5.09 -4.08 0.81
N HIS A 74 5.06 -3.10 -0.07
CA HIS A 74 4.53 -3.29 -1.42
C HIS A 74 5.56 -3.94 -2.34
N LEU A 75 6.83 -3.53 -2.25
CA LEU A 75 7.91 -4.08 -3.08
C LEU A 75 8.13 -5.58 -2.87
N LEU A 76 7.91 -6.08 -1.65
CA LEU A 76 8.01 -7.51 -1.35
C LEU A 76 6.96 -8.37 -2.07
N GLU A 77 5.86 -7.75 -2.52
CA GLU A 77 4.79 -8.41 -3.28
C GLU A 77 4.97 -8.27 -4.81
N THR A 78 6.13 -7.75 -5.25
CA THR A 78 6.47 -7.57 -6.67
C THR A 78 7.54 -8.55 -7.15
N HIS A 79 7.70 -8.66 -8.48
CA HIS A 79 8.88 -9.29 -9.08
C HIS A 79 9.91 -8.18 -9.37
N PRO A 80 11.05 -8.13 -8.67
CA PRO A 80 11.95 -6.99 -8.75
C PRO A 80 12.77 -6.90 -10.05
N GLU A 81 12.80 -7.93 -10.91
CA GLU A 81 13.44 -7.95 -12.24
C GLU A 81 14.83 -7.26 -12.34
N ASN A 82 15.66 -7.35 -11.29
CA ASN A 82 16.94 -6.64 -11.15
C ASN A 82 16.86 -5.10 -11.18
N ASP A 83 15.70 -4.50 -10.91
CA ASP A 83 15.52 -3.06 -10.83
C ASP A 83 16.37 -2.47 -9.67
N PRO A 84 17.36 -1.61 -9.99
CA PRO A 84 18.19 -0.97 -8.99
C PRO A 84 17.40 -0.09 -8.01
N TRP A 85 16.25 0.47 -8.40
CA TRP A 85 15.41 1.27 -7.51
C TRP A 85 14.82 0.40 -6.40
N VAL A 86 14.24 -0.76 -6.73
CA VAL A 86 13.66 -1.69 -5.76
C VAL A 86 14.72 -2.13 -4.74
N VAL A 87 15.91 -2.50 -5.21
CA VAL A 87 17.02 -2.92 -4.33
C VAL A 87 17.45 -1.80 -3.38
N ARG A 88 17.57 -0.56 -3.85
CA ARG A 88 17.94 0.58 -3.00
C ARG A 88 16.87 0.84 -1.93
N THR A 89 15.60 0.82 -2.31
CA THR A 89 14.48 1.06 -1.38
C THR A 89 14.41 0.00 -0.29
N LEU A 90 14.51 -1.29 -0.66
CA LEU A 90 14.50 -2.39 0.32
C LEU A 90 15.70 -2.34 1.27
N ARG A 91 16.90 -1.98 0.77
CA ARG A 91 18.09 -1.79 1.63
C ARG A 91 17.91 -0.63 2.61
N ALA A 92 17.34 0.49 2.17
CA ALA A 92 17.07 1.62 3.04
C ALA A 92 16.05 1.24 4.13
N ALA A 93 14.97 0.54 3.76
CA ALA A 93 13.97 0.03 4.71
C ALA A 93 14.58 -0.94 5.73
N ALA A 94 15.46 -1.85 5.30
CA ALA A 94 16.17 -2.76 6.21
C ALA A 94 17.05 -1.98 7.21
N ALA A 95 17.79 -0.97 6.74
CA ALA A 95 18.62 -0.12 7.59
C ALA A 95 17.80 0.73 8.59
N GLU A 96 16.61 1.18 8.21
CA GLU A 96 15.64 1.82 9.10
C GLU A 96 15.16 0.85 10.20
N ASN A 97 14.72 -0.35 9.83
CA ASN A 97 14.24 -1.36 10.79
C ASN A 97 15.32 -1.83 11.77
N LEU A 98 16.56 -1.99 11.30
CA LEU A 98 17.70 -2.33 12.16
C LEU A 98 17.97 -1.23 13.19
N ARG A 99 17.91 0.05 12.79
CA ARG A 99 18.06 1.19 13.71
C ARG A 99 16.92 1.27 14.72
N ALA A 100 15.71 0.90 14.32
CA ALA A 100 14.54 0.88 15.18
C ALA A 100 14.55 -0.28 16.21
N GLY A 101 15.53 -1.19 16.15
CA GLY A 101 15.63 -2.31 17.09
C GLY A 101 14.53 -3.37 16.90
N ALA A 102 13.93 -3.45 15.71
CA ALA A 102 12.90 -4.42 15.36
C ALA A 102 13.45 -5.47 14.36
N PRO A 103 14.33 -6.40 14.80
CA PRO A 103 14.96 -7.38 13.90
C PRO A 103 13.97 -8.31 13.18
N GLU A 104 12.78 -8.55 13.74
CA GLU A 104 11.75 -9.37 13.08
C GLU A 104 11.03 -8.66 11.92
N ALA A 105 11.03 -7.33 11.88
CA ALA A 105 10.53 -6.59 10.72
C ALA A 105 11.48 -6.68 9.50
N ALA A 106 12.76 -7.03 9.73
CA ALA A 106 13.78 -7.16 8.70
C ALA A 106 13.81 -8.54 8.00
N ARG A 107 13.00 -9.52 8.45
CA ARG A 107 13.00 -10.90 7.94
C ARG A 107 11.86 -11.27 7.00
N ARG A 108 10.84 -10.43 6.86
CA ARG A 108 9.68 -10.68 5.98
C ARG A 108 9.84 -10.00 4.64
#